data_AF-A0A835LCC9-F1
#
_entry.id   AF-A0A835LCC9-F1
#
_cell.length_a   1.000
_cell.length_b   1.000
_cell.length_c   1.000
_cell.angle_alpha   90.00
_cell.angle_beta   90.00
_cell.angle_gamma   90.00
#
_symmetry.space_group_name_H-M   'P 1'
#
loop_
_entity.id
_entity.type
_entity.pdbx_description
1 polymer ?
#
loop_
_entity_poly.entity_id
_entity_poly.type
_entity_poly.pdbx_seq_one_letter_code
_entity_poly.pdbx_strand_id
1 'polypeptide(L)'
;MSSLSYISEEYGSNSEDSDTDTIGHGITRPKLPTPDLSKVAVVPSDTHIDDPQIHGGRSRSFPHVRGNWATFVYVNYHHQTEVVLNLLKRFETVISTKVDTCHRCDDLHISLSKTFVLKYHLISTFSSSLQKVLSTVESFDIGFAAVKVYCNEDKSRTFISLDVDPFSHKNLSNVSKKVDDVLTEFQLPTFYKEPSFHMSLLWTNGDKQSELDTIIDTLNDLLLQEIEKELRTVLIDTINCKSGNKYFQYSLI
;
A
#
# COMPACT_ATOMS: atom_id res chain seq x y z
N MET A 1 11.18 -35.20 -45.32
CA MET A 1 12.21 -35.40 -44.27
C MET A 1 11.61 -34.97 -42.94
N SER A 2 11.93 -35.72 -41.89
CA SER A 2 11.55 -35.53 -40.48
C SER A 2 10.25 -36.21 -40.01
N SER A 3 10.33 -37.53 -39.91
CA SER A 3 10.43 -38.26 -38.64
C SER A 3 9.71 -37.69 -37.42
N LEU A 4 8.60 -38.33 -37.01
CA LEU A 4 8.21 -38.53 -35.61
C LEU A 4 7.05 -39.56 -35.58
N SER A 5 7.41 -40.81 -35.81
CA SER A 5 6.58 -41.99 -35.54
C SER A 5 7.44 -42.92 -34.71
N TYR A 6 7.10 -43.12 -33.43
CA TYR A 6 7.31 -44.34 -32.64
C TYR A 6 7.12 -44.01 -31.16
N ILE A 7 5.88 -44.11 -30.67
CA ILE A 7 5.63 -44.60 -29.29
C ILE A 7 4.32 -45.38 -29.37
N SER A 8 4.43 -46.69 -29.56
CA SER A 8 3.38 -47.65 -29.23
C SER A 8 4.03 -48.78 -28.45
N GLU A 9 3.45 -49.02 -27.27
CA GLU A 9 3.29 -50.33 -26.64
C GLU A 9 4.55 -51.03 -26.11
N GLU A 10 4.60 -51.22 -24.80
CA GLU A 10 4.31 -52.57 -24.30
C GLU A 10 3.80 -52.56 -22.85
N TYR A 11 2.83 -53.44 -22.65
CA TYR A 11 1.97 -53.69 -21.50
C TYR A 11 2.52 -54.89 -20.70
N GLY A 12 2.27 -54.90 -19.39
CA GLY A 12 2.25 -56.10 -18.54
C GLY A 12 3.55 -56.45 -17.82
N SER A 13 3.57 -57.08 -16.65
CA SER A 13 2.54 -57.62 -15.76
C SER A 13 3.25 -58.05 -14.45
N ASN A 14 2.56 -57.86 -13.31
CA ASN A 14 2.65 -58.55 -12.00
C ASN A 14 3.95 -59.21 -11.48
N SER A 15 4.29 -58.89 -10.21
CA SER A 15 4.35 -59.90 -9.13
C SER A 15 4.50 -59.24 -7.74
N GLU A 16 3.58 -59.55 -6.84
CA GLU A 16 3.72 -59.41 -5.38
C GLU A 16 4.73 -60.45 -4.85
N ASP A 17 5.61 -60.07 -3.92
CA ASP A 17 5.84 -60.76 -2.62
C ASP A 17 7.20 -60.44 -1.96
N SER A 18 7.13 -60.41 -0.62
CA SER A 18 8.14 -60.80 0.37
C SER A 18 9.19 -59.79 0.83
N ASP A 19 8.99 -59.32 2.07
CA ASP A 19 10.03 -58.84 2.98
C ASP A 19 11.08 -59.94 3.23
N THR A 20 12.35 -59.68 2.91
CA THR A 20 13.50 -60.27 3.61
C THR A 20 14.71 -59.33 3.53
N ASP A 21 15.18 -58.86 4.67
CA ASP A 21 16.49 -58.24 4.87
C ASP A 21 17.61 -59.24 4.50
N THR A 22 18.55 -58.89 3.60
CA THR A 22 19.99 -58.71 3.89
C THR A 22 20.88 -58.47 2.64
N ILE A 23 21.81 -57.51 2.79
CA ILE A 23 23.12 -57.32 2.11
C ILE A 23 23.13 -56.68 0.70
N GLY A 24 23.31 -55.35 0.70
CA GLY A 24 24.44 -54.68 0.05
C GLY A 24 24.49 -54.57 -1.48
N HIS A 25 23.91 -53.50 -2.04
CA HIS A 25 24.52 -52.71 -3.12
C HIS A 25 23.86 -51.33 -3.19
N GLY A 26 24.57 -50.30 -2.74
CA GLY A 26 24.09 -48.92 -2.79
C GLY A 26 24.09 -48.40 -4.23
N ILE A 27 22.92 -48.33 -4.86
CA ILE A 27 22.74 -47.58 -6.10
C ILE A 27 22.79 -46.10 -5.75
N THR A 28 23.99 -45.51 -5.80
CA THR A 28 24.18 -44.07 -5.67
C THR A 28 23.65 -43.42 -6.94
N ARG A 29 22.50 -42.74 -6.83
CA ARG A 29 22.02 -41.86 -7.91
C ARG A 29 23.13 -40.83 -8.21
N PRO A 30 23.55 -40.64 -9.48
CA PRO A 30 24.58 -39.68 -9.79
C PRO A 30 24.07 -38.29 -9.39
N LYS A 31 24.74 -37.68 -8.40
CA LYS A 31 24.48 -36.30 -8.01
C LYS A 31 24.85 -35.43 -9.20
N LEU A 32 23.91 -34.59 -9.64
CA LEU A 32 24.19 -33.59 -10.65
C LEU A 32 25.36 -32.71 -10.16
N PRO A 33 26.36 -32.42 -11.00
CA PRO A 33 27.46 -31.56 -10.62
C PRO A 33 26.91 -30.19 -10.24
N THR A 34 27.36 -29.65 -9.11
CA THR A 34 27.03 -28.28 -8.72
C THR A 34 27.58 -27.33 -9.78
N PRO A 35 26.76 -26.43 -10.34
CA PRO A 35 27.24 -25.48 -11.32
C PRO A 35 28.37 -24.63 -10.71
N ASP A 36 29.48 -24.52 -11.43
CA ASP A 36 30.61 -23.68 -11.04
C ASP A 36 30.22 -22.20 -11.22
N LEU A 37 29.84 -21.57 -10.11
CA LEU A 37 29.47 -20.15 -10.06
C LEU A 37 30.69 -19.23 -9.97
N SER A 38 31.93 -19.74 -10.02
CA SER A 38 33.16 -18.92 -9.91
C SER A 38 33.29 -17.87 -11.01
N LYS A 39 32.64 -18.10 -12.17
CA LYS A 39 32.62 -17.18 -13.32
C LYS A 39 31.34 -16.35 -13.41
N VAL A 40 30.39 -16.53 -12.49
CA VAL A 40 29.20 -15.67 -12.42
C VAL A 40 29.62 -14.39 -11.73
N ALA A 41 29.65 -13.29 -12.49
CA ALA A 41 29.83 -11.97 -11.92
C ALA A 41 28.72 -11.73 -10.90
N VAL A 42 29.05 -11.76 -9.61
CA VAL A 42 28.17 -11.27 -8.56
C VAL A 42 28.05 -9.78 -8.81
N VAL A 43 26.94 -9.35 -9.41
CA VAL A 43 26.62 -7.93 -9.53
C VAL A 43 26.60 -7.39 -8.10
N PRO A 44 27.43 -6.40 -7.76
CA PRO A 44 27.38 -5.78 -6.44
C PRO A 44 25.93 -5.36 -6.18
N SER A 45 25.40 -5.68 -5.01
CA SER A 45 24.14 -5.08 -4.58
C SER A 45 24.40 -3.58 -4.50
N ASP A 46 23.77 -2.79 -5.39
CA ASP A 46 23.74 -1.34 -5.24
C ASP A 46 23.11 -1.04 -3.87
N THR A 47 23.94 -0.77 -2.87
CA THR A 47 23.48 -0.30 -1.57
C THR A 47 23.06 1.15 -1.76
N HIS A 48 21.82 1.35 -2.22
CA HIS A 48 21.22 2.67 -2.28
C HIS A 48 21.08 3.21 -0.86
N ILE A 49 21.94 4.16 -0.48
CA ILE A 49 21.83 4.90 0.77
C ILE A 49 20.76 5.97 0.56
N ASP A 50 19.66 5.88 1.31
CA ASP A 50 18.56 6.85 1.29
C ASP A 50 19.00 8.09 2.07
N ASP A 51 19.10 9.24 1.41
CA ASP A 51 19.37 10.51 2.09
C ASP A 51 18.04 11.16 2.51
N PRO A 52 17.75 11.32 3.81
CA PRO A 52 16.50 11.94 4.23
C PRO A 52 16.35 13.39 3.76
N GLN A 53 17.44 14.12 3.52
CA GLN A 53 17.39 15.54 3.15
C GLN A 53 16.74 15.76 1.78
N ILE A 54 16.94 14.86 0.82
CA ILE A 54 16.30 14.91 -0.50
C ILE A 54 14.80 14.57 -0.45
N HIS A 55 14.30 14.10 0.70
CA HIS A 55 12.90 13.73 0.90
C HIS A 55 12.23 14.57 1.99
N GLY A 56 12.74 15.79 2.25
CA GLY A 56 12.20 16.68 3.27
C GLY A 56 12.24 16.07 4.66
N GLY A 57 13.28 15.28 4.95
CA GLY A 57 13.48 14.52 6.19
C GLY A 57 12.73 13.19 6.26
N ARG A 58 12.16 12.67 5.16
CA ARG A 58 11.48 11.36 5.16
C ARG A 58 12.53 10.26 5.16
N SER A 59 12.41 9.31 6.08
CA SER A 59 13.17 8.06 6.05
C SER A 59 12.27 6.92 5.60
N ARG A 60 12.78 6.03 4.76
CA ARG A 60 12.04 4.81 4.42
C ARG A 60 11.90 3.90 5.64
N SER A 61 10.71 3.32 5.83
CA SER A 61 10.46 2.33 6.88
C SER A 61 11.18 1.00 6.65
N PHE A 62 11.58 0.72 5.39
CA PHE A 62 12.39 -0.45 5.04
C PHE A 62 13.46 -0.09 3.99
N PRO A 63 14.66 -0.70 4.06
CA PRO A 63 15.71 -0.48 3.09
C PRO A 63 15.30 -0.96 1.70
N HIS A 64 15.79 -0.29 0.66
CA HIS A 64 15.58 -0.76 -0.71
C HIS A 64 16.31 -2.09 -0.91
N VAL A 65 15.55 -3.12 -1.31
CA VAL A 65 16.10 -4.40 -1.75
C VAL A 65 15.67 -4.60 -3.19
N ARG A 66 16.61 -4.98 -4.08
CA ARG A 66 16.30 -5.19 -5.49
C ARG A 66 15.18 -6.21 -5.64
N GLY A 67 14.12 -5.81 -6.35
CA GLY A 67 12.94 -6.66 -6.56
C GLY A 67 11.87 -6.54 -5.47
N ASN A 68 12.11 -5.80 -4.38
CA ASN A 68 11.11 -5.48 -3.35
C ASN A 68 10.59 -4.05 -3.55
N TRP A 69 9.28 -3.92 -3.71
CA TRP A 69 8.63 -2.67 -4.10
C TRP A 69 7.66 -2.22 -3.03
N ALA A 70 7.87 -1.01 -2.51
CA ALA A 70 6.96 -0.35 -1.59
C ALA A 70 5.60 -0.17 -2.28
N THR A 71 4.57 -0.81 -1.72
CA THR A 71 3.25 -0.88 -2.34
C THR A 71 2.18 -0.50 -1.34
N PHE A 72 1.19 0.28 -1.76
CA PHE A 72 0.01 0.61 -0.97
C PHE A 72 -1.19 0.92 -1.87
N VAL A 73 -2.39 0.72 -1.32
CA VAL A 73 -3.67 0.94 -1.98
C VAL A 73 -4.37 2.13 -1.33
N TYR A 74 -4.95 3.01 -2.14
CA TYR A 74 -5.52 4.28 -1.68
C TYR A 74 -6.62 4.79 -2.60
N VAL A 75 -7.49 5.64 -2.06
CA VAL A 75 -8.35 6.53 -2.83
C VAL A 75 -7.55 7.80 -3.13
N ASN A 76 -7.47 8.20 -4.40
CA ASN A 76 -6.81 9.45 -4.76
C ASN A 76 -7.84 10.60 -4.75
N TYR A 77 -7.55 11.66 -4.00
CA TYR A 77 -8.42 12.82 -3.91
C TYR A 77 -7.92 13.92 -4.85
N HIS A 78 -8.30 13.81 -6.13
CA HIS A 78 -7.87 14.75 -7.18
C HIS A 78 -8.54 16.13 -7.08
N HIS A 79 -9.52 16.31 -6.20
CA HIS A 79 -10.34 17.50 -6.11
C HIS A 79 -9.66 18.57 -5.25
N GLN A 80 -8.53 19.11 -5.72
CA GLN A 80 -7.96 20.35 -5.20
C GLN A 80 -8.81 21.54 -5.63
N THR A 81 -10.03 21.60 -5.11
CA THR A 81 -10.96 22.70 -5.35
C THR A 81 -10.44 23.98 -4.69
N GLU A 82 -10.93 25.12 -5.15
CA GLU A 82 -10.64 26.41 -4.51
C GLU A 82 -11.01 26.40 -3.02
N VAL A 83 -12.06 25.66 -2.64
CA VAL A 83 -12.49 25.46 -1.25
C VAL A 83 -11.39 24.77 -0.42
N VAL A 84 -10.83 23.66 -0.91
CA VAL A 84 -9.73 22.96 -0.21
C VAL A 84 -8.49 23.83 -0.11
N LEU A 85 -8.15 24.57 -1.17
CA LEU A 85 -7.02 25.50 -1.16
C LEU A 85 -7.22 26.66 -0.18
N ASN A 86 -8.44 27.18 -0.05
CA ASN A 86 -8.79 28.21 0.92
C ASN A 86 -8.71 27.65 2.35
N LEU A 87 -9.27 26.48 2.60
CA LEU A 87 -9.20 25.79 3.88
C LEU A 87 -7.73 25.59 4.31
N LEU A 88 -6.87 25.12 3.41
CA LEU A 88 -5.43 24.96 3.64
C LEU A 88 -4.77 26.27 4.08
N LYS A 89 -5.03 27.39 3.39
CA LYS A 89 -4.47 28.71 3.76
C LYS A 89 -4.92 29.15 5.16
N ARG A 90 -6.19 28.91 5.50
CA ARG A 90 -6.75 29.24 6.81
C ARG A 90 -6.12 28.37 7.90
N PHE A 91 -5.97 27.07 7.64
CA PHE A 91 -5.30 26.14 8.56
C PHE A 91 -3.84 26.52 8.81
N GLU A 92 -3.08 26.82 7.75
CA GLU A 92 -1.68 27.28 7.86
C GLU A 92 -1.56 28.51 8.76
N THR A 93 -2.47 29.47 8.61
CA THR A 93 -2.49 30.68 9.44
C THR A 93 -2.68 30.34 10.92
N VAL A 94 -3.62 29.46 11.27
CA VAL A 94 -3.86 29.05 12.66
C VAL A 94 -2.70 28.21 13.20
N ILE A 95 -2.20 27.24 12.42
CA ILE A 95 -1.12 26.33 12.82
C ILE A 95 0.18 27.09 13.07
N SER A 96 0.46 28.14 12.28
CA SER A 96 1.66 28.97 12.46
C SER A 96 1.74 29.66 13.84
N THR A 97 0.63 29.73 14.59
CA THR A 97 0.62 30.25 15.97
C THR A 97 1.17 29.26 17.01
N LYS A 98 1.29 27.97 16.64
CA LYS A 98 1.73 26.88 17.53
C LYS A 98 3.00 26.19 17.07
N VAL A 99 3.26 26.15 15.76
CA VAL A 99 4.37 25.40 15.19
C VAL A 99 5.12 26.24 14.15
N ASP A 100 6.45 26.24 14.22
CA ASP A 100 7.32 27.08 13.39
C ASP A 100 7.33 26.66 11.91
N THR A 101 7.16 25.36 11.63
CA THR A 101 7.19 24.81 10.27
C THR A 101 5.95 23.98 10.01
N CYS A 102 5.31 24.23 8.88
CA CYS A 102 4.16 23.49 8.40
C CYS A 102 4.27 23.36 6.89
N HIS A 103 4.02 22.16 6.37
CA HIS A 103 4.16 21.83 4.97
C HIS A 103 2.86 21.24 4.44
N ARG A 104 2.52 21.55 3.19
CA ARG A 104 1.38 20.91 2.50
C ARG A 104 1.73 19.49 2.10
N CYS A 105 0.73 18.62 2.09
CA CYS A 105 0.82 17.31 1.47
C CYS A 105 0.69 17.46 -0.05
N ASP A 106 1.66 16.91 -0.80
CA ASP A 106 1.66 16.98 -2.27
C ASP A 106 0.56 16.09 -2.88
N ASP A 107 0.40 14.88 -2.34
CA ASP A 107 -0.56 13.88 -2.79
C ASP A 107 -1.68 13.71 -1.75
N LEU A 108 -2.85 14.27 -2.02
CA LEU A 108 -4.03 14.11 -1.17
C LEU A 108 -4.68 12.75 -1.44
N HIS A 109 -4.71 11.88 -0.43
CA HIS A 109 -5.25 10.54 -0.56
C HIS A 109 -5.80 10.01 0.76
N ILE A 110 -6.63 8.97 0.66
CA ILE A 110 -7.14 8.19 1.79
C ILE A 110 -6.59 6.78 1.66
N SER A 111 -5.81 6.33 2.66
CA SER A 111 -5.19 5.00 2.64
C SER A 111 -6.21 3.90 2.88
N LEU A 112 -6.13 2.82 2.08
CA LEU A 112 -6.94 1.60 2.22
C LEU A 112 -6.11 0.39 2.64
N SER A 113 -4.78 0.52 2.63
CA SER A 113 -3.82 -0.45 3.12
C SER A 113 -2.67 0.26 3.83
N LYS A 114 -1.88 -0.51 4.58
CA LYS A 114 -0.54 -0.06 5.00
C LYS A 114 0.38 -0.05 3.78
N THR A 115 1.54 0.56 3.92
CA THR A 115 2.64 0.29 2.99
C THR A 115 3.18 -1.11 3.28
N PHE A 116 3.18 -1.97 2.27
CA PHE A 116 3.73 -3.32 2.33
C PHE A 116 4.78 -3.52 1.24
N VAL A 117 5.58 -4.57 1.38
CA VAL A 117 6.60 -4.93 0.40
C VAL A 117 6.02 -5.96 -0.56
N LEU A 118 5.95 -5.63 -1.84
CA LEU A 118 5.53 -6.53 -2.90
C LEU A 118 6.73 -6.91 -3.78
N LYS A 119 6.89 -8.20 -4.07
CA LYS A 119 7.94 -8.65 -4.98
C LYS A 119 7.58 -8.28 -6.41
N TYR A 120 8.56 -7.83 -7.20
CA TYR A 120 8.36 -7.35 -8.57
C TYR A 120 7.56 -8.32 -9.45
N HIS A 121 7.86 -9.62 -9.37
CA HIS A 121 7.20 -10.64 -10.17
C HIS A 121 5.74 -10.90 -9.77
N LEU A 122 5.31 -10.46 -8.57
CA LEU A 122 3.92 -10.58 -8.10
C LEU A 122 3.07 -9.35 -8.43
N ILE A 123 3.66 -8.24 -8.89
CA ILE A 123 2.94 -6.97 -9.10
C ILE A 123 1.79 -7.16 -10.09
N SER A 124 2.01 -7.85 -11.21
CA SER A 124 0.98 -8.04 -12.25
C SER A 124 -0.16 -8.92 -11.76
N THR A 125 0.15 -10.03 -11.07
CA THR A 125 -0.85 -10.95 -10.52
C THR A 125 -1.65 -10.27 -9.40
N PHE A 126 -0.98 -9.54 -8.51
CA PHE A 126 -1.63 -8.78 -7.44
C PHE A 126 -2.56 -7.70 -8.00
N SER A 127 -2.10 -6.94 -9.00
CA SER A 127 -2.91 -5.92 -9.66
C SER A 127 -4.14 -6.52 -10.34
N SER A 128 -4.01 -7.68 -10.97
CA SER A 128 -5.14 -8.40 -11.59
C SER A 128 -6.15 -8.88 -10.55
N SER A 129 -5.70 -9.41 -9.41
CA SER A 129 -6.59 -9.79 -8.30
C SER A 129 -7.33 -8.59 -7.73
N LEU A 130 -6.64 -7.46 -7.51
CA LEU A 130 -7.28 -6.20 -7.09
C LEU A 130 -8.32 -5.74 -8.10
N GLN A 131 -7.99 -5.70 -9.40
CA GLN A 131 -8.92 -5.28 -10.44
C GLN A 131 -10.19 -6.14 -10.43
N LYS A 132 -10.04 -7.47 -10.33
CA LYS A 132 -11.17 -8.40 -10.28
C LYS A 132 -12.10 -8.09 -9.10
N VAL A 133 -11.55 -7.88 -7.91
CA VAL A 133 -12.35 -7.62 -6.71
C VAL A 133 -12.97 -6.23 -6.73
N LEU A 134 -12.21 -5.20 -7.13
CA LEU A 134 -12.66 -3.81 -7.13
C LEU A 134 -13.70 -3.54 -8.23
N SER A 135 -13.66 -4.26 -9.35
CA SER A 135 -14.68 -4.19 -10.39
C SER A 135 -16.08 -4.68 -9.95
N THR A 136 -16.22 -5.15 -8.71
CA THR A 136 -17.51 -5.56 -8.10
C THR A 136 -18.05 -4.55 -7.09
N VAL A 137 -17.33 -3.45 -6.88
CA VAL A 137 -17.65 -2.41 -5.91
C VAL A 137 -18.34 -1.27 -6.63
N GLU A 138 -19.47 -0.80 -6.12
CA GLU A 138 -20.14 0.40 -6.62
C GLU A 138 -19.35 1.66 -6.24
N SER A 139 -19.33 2.62 -7.14
CA SER A 139 -18.83 3.98 -6.89
C SER A 139 -19.60 4.60 -5.74
N PHE A 140 -18.92 5.42 -4.94
CA PHE A 140 -19.49 5.99 -3.73
C PHE A 140 -18.97 7.39 -3.46
N ASP A 141 -19.80 8.18 -2.78
CA ASP A 141 -19.43 9.51 -2.34
C ASP A 141 -18.58 9.47 -1.07
N ILE A 142 -17.57 10.33 -0.99
CA ILE A 142 -16.78 10.61 0.21
C ILE A 142 -17.00 12.04 0.66
N GLY A 143 -17.30 12.20 1.95
CA GLY A 143 -17.28 13.46 2.69
C GLY A 143 -16.37 13.39 3.91
N PHE A 144 -16.17 14.57 4.52
CA PHE A 144 -15.35 14.76 5.72
C PHE A 144 -16.17 15.36 6.83
N ALA A 145 -15.90 14.97 8.07
CA ALA A 145 -16.68 15.40 9.24
C ALA A 145 -15.87 16.20 10.27
N ALA A 146 -14.58 15.90 10.41
CA ALA A 146 -13.76 16.50 11.46
C ALA A 146 -12.31 16.66 11.04
N VAL A 147 -11.62 17.57 11.70
CA VAL A 147 -10.15 17.66 11.67
C VAL A 147 -9.59 16.79 12.79
N LYS A 148 -8.58 15.99 12.48
CA LYS A 148 -7.82 15.18 13.44
C LYS A 148 -6.32 15.36 13.24
N VAL A 149 -5.60 15.24 14.35
CA VAL A 149 -4.14 15.26 14.37
C VAL A 149 -3.63 13.83 14.55
N TYR A 150 -2.72 13.41 13.67
CA TYR A 150 -2.11 12.09 13.70
C TYR A 150 -0.60 12.23 13.84
N CYS A 151 -0.01 11.54 14.81
CA CYS A 151 1.45 11.37 14.86
C CYS A 151 1.82 10.02 14.24
N ASN A 152 2.89 9.96 13.46
CA ASN A 152 3.38 8.69 12.95
C ASN A 152 4.01 7.83 14.05
N GLU A 153 4.18 6.54 13.79
CA GLU A 153 4.61 5.55 14.81
C GLU A 153 5.99 5.86 15.41
N ASP A 154 6.92 6.39 14.61
CA ASP A 154 8.27 6.78 15.06
C ASP A 154 8.35 8.20 15.64
N LYS A 155 7.20 8.90 15.73
CA LYS A 155 7.07 10.27 16.22
C LYS A 155 7.94 11.30 15.50
N SER A 156 8.37 10.99 14.28
CA SER A 156 9.17 11.90 13.47
C SER A 156 8.32 12.98 12.78
N ARG A 157 7.00 12.80 12.69
CA ARG A 157 6.08 13.70 12.01
C ARG A 157 4.69 13.72 12.61
N THR A 158 4.08 14.90 12.58
CA THR A 158 2.69 15.10 12.94
C THR A 158 1.91 15.63 11.75
N PHE A 159 0.73 15.07 11.50
CA PHE A 159 -0.13 15.34 10.35
C PHE A 159 -1.45 15.94 10.81
N ILE A 160 -1.92 16.95 10.10
CA ILE A 160 -3.26 17.50 10.23
C ILE A 160 -4.09 16.95 9.08
N SER A 161 -5.17 16.26 9.41
CA SER A 161 -5.92 15.47 8.45
C SER A 161 -7.42 15.69 8.60
N LEU A 162 -8.15 15.52 7.50
CA LEU A 162 -9.61 15.46 7.52
C LEU A 162 -10.05 14.02 7.73
N ASP A 163 -10.80 13.78 8.80
CA ASP A 163 -11.44 12.51 9.09
C ASP A 163 -12.69 12.36 8.23
N VAL A 164 -12.86 11.19 7.62
CA VAL A 164 -14.02 10.93 6.78
C VAL A 164 -15.30 10.87 7.63
N ASP A 165 -16.43 11.24 7.03
CA ASP A 165 -17.70 11.12 7.72
C ASP A 165 -18.11 9.64 7.98
N PRO A 166 -19.06 9.37 8.89
CA PRO A 166 -19.46 8.00 9.22
C PRO A 166 -20.06 7.18 8.05
N PHE A 167 -20.71 7.83 7.08
CA PHE A 167 -21.29 7.16 5.91
C PHE A 167 -20.17 6.70 4.96
N SER A 168 -19.24 7.62 4.68
CA SER A 168 -18.03 7.39 3.90
C SER A 168 -17.14 6.34 4.54
N HIS A 169 -17.00 6.34 5.87
CA HIS A 169 -16.25 5.34 6.64
C HIS A 169 -16.77 3.92 6.37
N LYS A 170 -18.09 3.73 6.33
CA LYS A 170 -18.70 2.42 6.04
C LYS A 170 -18.35 1.93 4.63
N ASN A 171 -18.41 2.80 3.64
CA ASN A 171 -18.05 2.46 2.25
C ASN A 171 -16.57 2.09 2.15
N LEU A 172 -15.69 2.92 2.71
CA LEU A 172 -14.24 2.68 2.74
C LEU A 172 -13.88 1.41 3.50
N SER A 173 -14.57 1.11 4.60
CA SER A 173 -14.40 -0.13 5.35
C SER A 173 -14.72 -1.36 4.50
N ASN A 174 -15.77 -1.31 3.67
CA ASN A 174 -16.13 -2.41 2.79
C ASN A 174 -15.07 -2.62 1.68
N VAL A 175 -14.55 -1.52 1.12
CA VAL A 175 -13.46 -1.59 0.13
C VAL A 175 -12.17 -2.10 0.77
N SER A 176 -11.80 -1.58 1.93
CA SER A 176 -10.58 -1.99 2.65
C SER A 176 -10.62 -3.48 3.02
N LYS A 177 -11.76 -4.03 3.43
CA LYS A 177 -11.93 -5.48 3.64
C LYS A 177 -11.67 -6.30 2.37
N LYS A 178 -12.22 -5.87 1.24
CA LYS A 178 -11.97 -6.49 -0.07
C LYS A 178 -10.50 -6.43 -0.47
N VAL A 179 -9.81 -5.34 -0.15
CA VAL A 179 -8.35 -5.20 -0.34
C VAL A 179 -7.60 -6.15 0.60
N ASP A 180 -8.00 -6.23 1.86
CA ASP A 180 -7.40 -7.14 2.86
C ASP A 180 -7.56 -8.62 2.50
N ASP A 181 -8.66 -9.02 1.86
CA ASP A 181 -8.85 -10.37 1.33
C ASP A 181 -7.78 -10.70 0.28
N VAL A 182 -7.50 -9.76 -0.63
CA VAL A 182 -6.43 -9.90 -1.64
C VAL A 182 -5.06 -9.88 -0.98
N LEU A 183 -4.82 -9.01 0.01
CA LEU A 183 -3.55 -9.00 0.75
C LEU A 183 -3.30 -10.35 1.43
N THR A 184 -4.34 -10.93 2.03
CA THR A 184 -4.28 -12.23 2.71
C THR A 184 -3.95 -13.37 1.74
N GLU A 185 -4.54 -13.38 0.54
CA GLU A 185 -4.22 -14.35 -0.53
C GLU A 185 -2.72 -14.33 -0.88
N PHE A 186 -2.11 -13.15 -0.87
CA PHE A 186 -0.69 -12.95 -1.15
C PHE A 186 0.22 -13.06 0.09
N GLN A 187 -0.33 -13.45 1.26
CA GLN A 187 0.38 -13.52 2.55
C GLN A 187 1.02 -12.17 2.96
N LEU A 188 0.32 -11.08 2.65
CA LEU A 188 0.73 -9.70 2.96
C LEU A 188 -0.02 -9.19 4.20
N PRO A 189 0.54 -8.22 4.93
CA PRO A 189 -0.13 -7.65 6.10
C PRO A 189 -1.40 -6.91 5.70
N THR A 190 -2.49 -7.19 6.40
CA THR A 190 -3.76 -6.47 6.29
C THR A 190 -3.67 -5.07 6.89
N PHE A 191 -4.74 -4.29 6.74
CA PHE A 191 -4.86 -2.95 7.31
C PHE A 191 -4.98 -2.96 8.84
N TYR A 192 -5.25 -1.80 9.44
CA TYR A 192 -5.42 -1.67 10.89
C TYR A 192 -6.71 -2.36 11.35
N LYS A 193 -6.70 -2.99 12.53
CA LYS A 193 -7.89 -3.65 13.11
C LYS A 193 -9.07 -2.69 13.25
N GLU A 194 -8.78 -1.46 13.67
CA GLU A 194 -9.72 -0.35 13.73
C GLU A 194 -9.22 0.72 12.74
N PRO A 195 -9.72 0.71 11.49
CA PRO A 195 -9.22 1.61 10.47
C PRO A 195 -9.71 3.04 10.72
N SER A 196 -8.77 3.98 10.75
CA SER A 196 -9.05 5.42 10.72
C SER A 196 -8.81 5.94 9.32
N PHE A 197 -9.88 6.18 8.56
CA PHE A 197 -9.78 6.73 7.22
C PHE A 197 -9.72 8.24 7.28
N HIS A 198 -8.64 8.80 6.76
CA HIS A 198 -8.40 10.24 6.80
C HIS A 198 -7.59 10.66 5.59
N MET A 199 -7.68 11.95 5.27
CA MET A 199 -6.90 12.60 4.23
C MET A 199 -5.95 13.61 4.87
N SER A 200 -4.65 13.32 4.83
CA SER A 200 -3.63 14.23 5.34
C SER A 200 -3.51 15.46 4.45
N LEU A 201 -3.66 16.63 5.05
CA LEU A 201 -3.60 17.92 4.36
C LEU A 201 -2.25 18.62 4.57
N LEU A 202 -1.80 18.63 5.81
CA LEU A 202 -0.62 19.34 6.26
C LEU A 202 0.22 18.43 7.17
N TRP A 203 1.51 18.72 7.27
CA TRP A 203 2.40 18.01 8.18
C TRP A 203 3.51 18.90 8.73
N THR A 204 4.05 18.52 9.88
CA THR A 204 5.19 19.15 10.54
C THR A 204 6.15 18.10 11.10
N ASN A 205 7.39 18.50 11.38
CA ASN A 205 8.42 17.63 11.94
C ASN A 205 8.25 17.46 13.45
N GLY A 206 8.52 16.25 13.93
CA GLY A 206 8.44 15.84 15.32
C GLY A 206 7.02 15.57 15.81
N ASP A 207 6.95 15.15 17.07
CA ASP A 207 5.71 15.02 17.83
C ASP A 207 5.24 16.41 18.26
N LYS A 208 4.17 16.88 17.62
CA LYS A 208 3.50 18.17 17.86
C LYS A 208 2.03 18.00 18.17
N GLN A 209 1.64 16.77 18.54
CA GLN A 209 0.23 16.42 18.71
C GLN A 209 -0.39 17.24 19.85
N SER A 210 0.28 17.33 21.00
CA SER A 210 -0.23 18.08 22.14
C SER A 210 -0.42 19.58 21.85
N GLU A 211 0.50 20.21 21.11
CA GLU A 211 0.38 21.62 20.74
C GLU A 211 -0.76 21.86 19.74
N LEU A 212 -0.92 20.97 18.76
CA LEU A 212 -1.94 21.07 17.72
C LEU A 212 -3.34 20.69 18.23
N ASP A 213 -3.44 19.80 19.20
CA ASP A 213 -4.72 19.46 19.85
C ASP A 213 -5.32 20.69 20.54
N THR A 214 -4.52 21.66 20.99
CA THR A 214 -5.04 22.90 21.60
C THR A 214 -5.78 23.83 20.64
N ILE A 215 -5.59 23.64 19.32
CA ILE A 215 -6.23 24.46 18.28
C ILE A 215 -7.24 23.66 17.45
N ILE A 216 -7.49 22.39 17.81
CA ILE A 216 -8.31 21.48 17.01
C ILE A 216 -9.75 21.96 16.86
N ASP A 217 -10.33 22.55 17.91
CA ASP A 217 -11.69 23.08 17.90
C ASP A 217 -11.80 24.25 16.91
N THR A 218 -10.81 25.15 16.91
CA THR A 218 -10.73 26.24 15.94
C THR A 218 -10.62 25.70 14.51
N LEU A 219 -9.82 24.66 14.27
CA LEU A 219 -9.72 24.05 12.94
C LEU A 219 -11.04 23.39 12.51
N ASN A 220 -11.76 22.75 13.43
CA ASN A 220 -13.08 22.20 13.16
C ASN A 220 -14.11 23.29 12.85
N ASP A 221 -14.12 24.42 13.55
CA ASP A 221 -14.99 25.55 13.24
C ASP A 221 -14.73 26.10 11.83
N LEU A 222 -13.46 26.19 11.43
CA LEU A 222 -13.09 26.58 10.07
C LEU A 222 -13.57 25.57 9.02
N LEU A 223 -13.43 24.27 9.30
CA LEU A 223 -13.91 23.20 8.43
C LEU A 223 -15.43 23.27 8.26
N LEU A 224 -16.19 23.41 9.35
CA LEU A 224 -17.65 23.51 9.33
C LEU A 224 -18.12 24.69 8.47
N GLN A 225 -17.46 25.85 8.59
CA GLN A 225 -17.75 27.01 7.74
C GLN A 225 -17.53 26.76 6.24
N GLU A 226 -16.55 25.92 5.86
CA GLU A 226 -16.33 25.56 4.45
C GLU A 226 -17.30 24.46 3.98
N ILE A 227 -17.67 23.53 4.86
CA ILE A 227 -18.71 22.52 4.60
C ILE A 227 -20.06 23.17 4.33
N GLU A 228 -20.47 24.14 5.16
CA GLU A 228 -21.73 24.88 4.99
C GLU A 228 -21.76 25.70 3.70
N LYS A 229 -20.61 26.20 3.25
CA LYS A 229 -20.52 27.01 2.04
C LYS A 229 -20.59 26.16 0.78
N GLU A 230 -19.74 25.15 0.65
CA GLU A 230 -19.60 24.43 -0.62
C GLU A 230 -18.73 23.16 -0.61
N LEU A 231 -18.20 22.67 0.53
CA LEU A 231 -17.46 21.41 0.56
C LEU A 231 -18.42 20.21 0.40
N ARG A 232 -18.75 19.90 -0.86
CA ARG A 232 -19.60 18.78 -1.22
C ARG A 232 -18.85 17.46 -1.09
N THR A 233 -19.63 16.40 -0.97
CA THR A 233 -19.12 15.05 -1.13
C THR A 233 -18.53 14.88 -2.54
N VAL A 234 -17.53 14.02 -2.64
CA VAL A 234 -16.81 13.72 -3.87
C VAL A 234 -17.11 12.29 -4.29
N LEU A 235 -17.58 12.12 -5.52
CA LEU A 235 -17.78 10.80 -6.11
C LEU A 235 -16.42 10.13 -6.34
N ILE A 236 -16.27 8.94 -5.77
CA ILE A 236 -15.13 8.06 -5.98
C ILE A 236 -15.57 6.91 -6.88
N ASP A 237 -15.02 6.93 -8.08
CA ASP A 237 -15.21 5.92 -9.12
C ASP A 237 -13.95 5.07 -9.34
N THR A 238 -12.84 5.39 -8.67
CA THR A 238 -11.57 4.70 -8.87
C THR A 238 -10.76 4.53 -7.58
N ILE A 239 -10.13 3.36 -7.46
CA ILE A 239 -9.15 3.03 -6.42
C ILE A 239 -7.77 2.89 -7.05
N ASN A 240 -6.74 3.32 -6.34
CA ASN A 240 -5.38 3.39 -6.86
C ASN A 240 -4.45 2.47 -6.08
N CYS A 241 -3.44 1.94 -6.74
CA CYS A 241 -2.35 1.20 -6.13
C CYS A 241 -1.03 1.74 -6.68
N LYS A 242 -0.15 2.18 -5.80
CA LYS A 242 1.22 2.56 -6.15
C LYS A 242 2.14 1.44 -5.71
N SER A 243 2.99 0.97 -6.61
CA SER A 243 4.06 0.02 -6.31
C SER A 243 5.37 0.58 -6.85
N GLY A 244 6.26 1.02 -5.97
CA GLY A 244 7.49 1.74 -6.35
C GLY A 244 7.18 2.94 -7.26
N ASN A 245 7.67 2.90 -8.50
CA ASN A 245 7.39 3.91 -9.52
C ASN A 245 6.25 3.54 -10.49
N LYS A 246 5.53 2.44 -10.24
CA LYS A 246 4.37 2.01 -11.02
C LYS A 246 3.08 2.46 -10.36
N TYR A 247 2.14 2.88 -11.18
CA TYR A 247 0.83 3.38 -10.78
C TYR A 247 -0.25 2.57 -11.48
N PHE A 248 -1.23 2.11 -10.71
CA PHE A 248 -2.36 1.34 -11.19
C PHE A 248 -3.65 2.00 -10.69
N GLN A 249 -4.66 2.07 -11.54
CA GLN A 249 -5.97 2.63 -11.23
C GLN A 249 -7.04 1.62 -11.63
N TYR A 250 -8.00 1.39 -10.74
CA TYR A 250 -9.05 0.40 -10.88
C TYR A 250 -10.40 1.10 -10.81
N SER A 251 -11.18 1.01 -11.88
CA SER A 251 -12.54 1.54 -11.91
C SER A 251 -13.50 0.69 -11.08
N LEU A 252 -14.39 1.40 -10.39
CA LEU A 252 -15.55 0.88 -9.69
C LEU A 252 -16.76 0.88 -10.65
N ILE A 253 -17.86 0.26 -10.23
CA ILE A 253 -19.14 0.18 -10.98
C ILE A 253 -19.89 1.51 -10.87
#